data_AF-A0A327MC59-F1
#
_entry.id   AF-A0A327MC59-F1
#
_cell.length_a   1.000
_cell.length_b   1.000
_cell.length_c   1.000
_cell.angle_alpha   90.00
_cell.angle_beta   90.00
_cell.angle_gamma   90.00
#
_symmetry.space_group_name_H-M   'P 1'
#
loop_
_entity.id
_entity.type
_entity.pdbx_description
1 polymer ?
#
loop_
_entity_poly.entity_id
_entity_poly.type
_entity_poly.pdbx_seq_one_letter_code
_entity_poly.pdbx_strand_id
1 'polypeptide(L)'
;MAFKGKPPGSGSGEMSRRTQALRPDIALEPREAAKARALRRQGEAPAAIAARFGVPVEEVEKALVQMRSRRPESTRGTLNVTLAAHRFVLAERQGEEPLWQTMDRLVDELIRLRQAARPAAPRTRREAGRPDDLLPGLLPDPRPN
;
A
#
# COMPACT_ATOMS: atom_id res chain seq x y z
N MET A 1 -0.29 18.30 -5.73
CA MET A 1 -0.66 17.14 -6.57
C MET A 1 -1.57 16.26 -5.75
N ALA A 2 -2.70 15.83 -6.30
CA ALA A 2 -3.60 14.88 -5.64
C ALA A 2 -2.93 13.49 -5.59
N PHE A 3 -3.06 12.78 -4.47
CA PHE A 3 -2.66 11.39 -4.37
C PHE A 3 -3.37 10.55 -5.45
N LYS A 4 -2.62 9.72 -6.18
CA LYS A 4 -3.13 8.94 -7.31
C LYS A 4 -2.63 7.49 -7.22
N GLY A 5 -3.44 6.62 -6.61
CA GLY A 5 -3.12 5.20 -6.44
C GLY A 5 -3.04 4.44 -7.77
N LYS A 6 -2.15 3.44 -7.87
CA LYS A 6 -2.03 2.52 -9.01
C LYS A 6 -2.81 1.21 -8.76
N PRO A 7 -3.08 0.40 -9.81
CA PRO A 7 -3.71 -0.91 -9.70
C PRO A 7 -2.71 -2.07 -9.43
N PRO A 8 -3.21 -3.19 -8.89
CA PRO A 8 -2.38 -4.23 -8.26
C PRO A 8 -1.51 -5.16 -9.16
N GLY A 9 -0.25 -5.46 -8.78
CA GLY A 9 0.69 -6.41 -9.44
C GLY A 9 0.66 -7.90 -8.99
N SER A 10 1.27 -8.82 -9.73
CA SER A 10 1.00 -10.28 -9.67
C SER A 10 1.22 -11.02 -8.33
N GLY A 11 2.15 -10.58 -7.48
CA GLY A 11 2.59 -11.33 -6.28
C GLY A 11 1.92 -10.95 -4.96
N SER A 12 0.85 -10.16 -4.99
CA SER A 12 0.27 -9.68 -3.74
C SER A 12 -0.91 -10.49 -3.27
N GLY A 13 -0.99 -10.60 -1.95
CA GLY A 13 -1.83 -11.60 -1.32
C GLY A 13 -1.10 -12.92 -1.06
N GLU A 14 0.19 -13.02 -1.35
CA GLU A 14 1.02 -14.10 -0.84
C GLU A 14 1.29 -13.91 0.66
N MET A 15 1.45 -15.03 1.36
CA MET A 15 1.66 -15.05 2.80
C MET A 15 3.15 -15.11 3.09
N SER A 16 3.62 -14.35 4.08
CA SER A 16 5.01 -14.43 4.52
C SER A 16 5.36 -15.85 4.98
N ARG A 17 6.49 -16.38 4.52
CA ARG A 17 7.01 -17.71 4.92
C ARG A 17 7.14 -17.85 6.43
N ARG A 18 7.47 -16.75 7.14
CA ARG A 18 7.58 -16.71 8.61
C ARG A 18 6.22 -16.90 9.29
N THR A 19 5.16 -16.34 8.73
CA THR A 19 3.79 -16.50 9.25
C THR A 19 3.23 -17.90 8.97
N GLN A 20 3.67 -18.53 7.88
CA GLN A 20 3.28 -19.90 7.55
C GLN A 20 3.78 -20.92 8.60
N ALA A 21 4.98 -20.71 9.16
CA ALA A 21 5.61 -21.61 10.13
C ALA A 21 4.97 -21.58 11.53
N LEU A 22 4.20 -20.55 11.88
CA LEU A 22 3.57 -20.39 13.20
C LEU A 22 2.15 -20.95 13.26
N ARG A 23 1.71 -21.66 12.21
CA ARG A 23 0.32 -22.13 12.12
C ARG A 23 0.14 -23.47 12.82
N PRO A 24 -1.01 -23.69 13.47
CA PRO A 24 -1.34 -24.99 14.02
C PRO A 24 -1.41 -26.02 12.88
N ASP A 25 -0.93 -27.23 13.16
CA ASP A 25 -1.04 -28.34 12.24
C ASP A 25 -2.51 -28.61 11.91
N ILE A 26 -2.75 -28.81 10.61
CA ILE A 26 -4.05 -29.18 10.06
C ILE A 26 -3.91 -30.56 9.45
N ALA A 27 -4.96 -31.37 9.51
CA ALA A 27 -4.98 -32.73 8.97
C ALA A 27 -4.99 -32.79 7.41
N LEU A 28 -4.66 -31.69 6.74
CA LEU A 28 -4.63 -31.56 5.30
C LEU A 28 -3.22 -31.19 4.84
N GLU A 29 -2.68 -31.94 3.90
CA GLU A 29 -1.43 -31.57 3.24
C GLU A 29 -1.57 -30.22 2.51
N PRO A 30 -0.48 -29.47 2.27
CA PRO A 30 -0.55 -28.16 1.61
C PRO A 30 -1.28 -28.17 0.26
N ARG A 31 -1.15 -29.27 -0.50
CA ARG A 31 -1.85 -29.48 -1.78
C ARG A 31 -3.34 -29.71 -1.60
N GLU A 32 -3.73 -30.43 -0.56
CA GLU A 32 -5.13 -30.73 -0.24
C GLU A 32 -5.83 -29.49 0.30
N ALA A 33 -5.17 -28.73 1.18
CA ALA A 33 -5.66 -27.44 1.65
C ALA A 33 -5.85 -26.46 0.47
N ALA A 34 -4.94 -26.42 -0.52
CA ALA A 34 -5.11 -25.60 -1.71
C ALA A 34 -6.33 -26.03 -2.55
N LYS A 35 -6.56 -27.34 -2.69
CA LYS A 35 -7.69 -27.92 -3.42
C LYS A 35 -9.03 -27.69 -2.69
N ALA A 36 -9.08 -27.87 -1.37
CA ALA A 36 -10.23 -27.54 -0.52
C ALA A 36 -10.63 -26.05 -0.67
N ARG A 37 -9.66 -25.13 -0.69
CA ARG A 37 -9.92 -23.70 -0.93
C ARG A 37 -10.40 -23.42 -2.36
N ALA A 38 -10.01 -24.21 -3.35
CA ALA A 38 -10.49 -24.07 -4.73
C ALA A 38 -11.95 -24.49 -4.84
N LEU A 39 -12.32 -25.62 -4.23
CA LEU A 39 -13.71 -26.10 -4.14
C LEU A 39 -14.61 -25.10 -3.41
N ARG A 40 -14.12 -24.54 -2.28
CA ARG A 40 -14.85 -23.48 -1.58
C ARG A 40 -15.09 -22.25 -2.45
N ARG A 41 -14.13 -21.87 -3.30
CA ARG A 41 -14.27 -20.76 -4.27
C ARG A 41 -15.26 -21.05 -5.40
N GLN A 42 -15.54 -22.31 -5.68
CA GLN A 42 -16.54 -22.79 -6.64
C GLN A 42 -17.94 -22.88 -6.03
N GLY A 43 -18.07 -22.66 -4.72
CA GLY A 43 -19.35 -22.65 -4.01
C GLY A 43 -19.62 -23.89 -3.17
N GLU A 44 -18.70 -24.86 -3.09
CA GLU A 44 -18.91 -26.04 -2.25
C GLU A 44 -18.96 -25.67 -0.76
N ALA A 45 -19.82 -26.38 -0.02
CA ALA A 45 -19.97 -26.23 1.42
C ALA A 45 -18.83 -26.97 2.18
N PRO A 46 -18.38 -26.47 3.35
CA PRO A 46 -17.32 -27.10 4.13
C PRO A 46 -17.56 -28.59 4.44
N ALA A 47 -18.81 -28.97 4.76
CA ALA A 47 -19.17 -30.37 5.03
C ALA A 47 -18.99 -31.28 3.80
N ALA A 48 -19.32 -30.80 2.60
CA ALA A 48 -19.13 -31.56 1.35
C ALA A 48 -17.65 -31.71 1.01
N ILE A 49 -16.86 -30.67 1.28
CA ILE A 49 -15.40 -30.70 1.11
C ILE A 49 -14.77 -31.70 2.10
N ALA A 50 -15.19 -31.69 3.37
CA ALA A 50 -14.72 -32.60 4.40
C ALA A 50 -14.97 -34.06 4.03
N ALA A 51 -16.18 -34.38 3.57
CA ALA A 51 -16.53 -35.71 3.06
C ALA A 51 -15.64 -36.15 1.89
N ARG A 52 -15.24 -35.21 1.02
CA ARG A 52 -14.38 -35.48 -0.15
C ARG A 52 -12.93 -35.78 0.21
N PHE A 53 -12.44 -35.22 1.31
CA PHE A 53 -11.07 -35.44 1.82
C PHE A 53 -11.01 -36.49 2.93
N GLY A 54 -12.16 -36.96 3.44
CA GLY A 54 -12.19 -37.95 4.52
C GLY A 54 -11.69 -37.40 5.86
N VAL A 55 -11.80 -36.09 6.08
CA VAL A 55 -11.35 -35.41 7.30
C VAL A 55 -12.55 -34.79 8.04
N PRO A 56 -12.42 -34.52 9.35
CA PRO A 56 -13.43 -33.76 10.09
C PRO A 56 -13.69 -32.37 9.48
N VAL A 57 -14.91 -31.85 9.65
CA VAL A 57 -15.31 -30.54 9.09
C VAL A 57 -14.43 -29.42 9.66
N GLU A 58 -14.06 -29.54 10.94
CA GLU A 58 -13.22 -28.60 11.67
C GLU A 58 -11.84 -28.46 11.01
N GLU A 59 -11.28 -29.54 10.45
CA GLU A 59 -9.99 -29.52 9.76
C GLU A 59 -10.07 -28.78 8.42
N VAL A 60 -11.18 -28.94 7.71
CA VAL A 60 -11.49 -28.13 6.53
C VAL A 60 -11.67 -26.67 6.94
N GLU A 61 -12.44 -26.38 7.98
CA GLU A 61 -12.67 -25.01 8.45
C GLU A 61 -11.36 -24.31 8.82
N LYS A 62 -10.43 -24.98 9.52
CA LYS A 62 -9.08 -24.45 9.79
C LYS A 62 -8.34 -24.08 8.50
N ALA A 63 -8.45 -24.90 7.44
CA ALA A 63 -7.86 -24.61 6.14
C ALA A 63 -8.55 -23.45 5.40
N LEU A 64 -9.87 -23.28 5.60
CA LEU A 64 -10.71 -22.26 4.97
C LEU A 64 -10.65 -20.89 5.68
N VAL A 65 -10.41 -20.84 7.00
CA VAL A 65 -10.16 -19.59 7.76
C VAL A 65 -9.01 -18.78 7.15
N GLN A 66 -8.11 -19.46 6.46
CA GLN A 66 -6.94 -18.88 5.80
C GLN A 66 -7.23 -18.37 4.39
N MET A 67 -8.47 -18.55 3.88
CA MET A 67 -8.89 -17.98 2.62
C MET A 67 -8.91 -16.46 2.74
N ARG A 68 -7.98 -15.81 2.06
CA ARG A 68 -8.07 -14.37 1.84
C ARG A 68 -9.28 -14.09 0.95
N SER A 69 -9.89 -12.93 1.15
CA SER A 69 -10.96 -12.40 0.29
C SER A 69 -10.59 -12.61 -1.18
N ARG A 70 -11.59 -12.87 -2.03
CA ARG A 70 -11.44 -13.37 -3.41
C ARG A 70 -10.45 -12.60 -4.31
N ARG A 71 -10.00 -11.41 -3.90
CA ARG A 71 -8.89 -10.62 -4.45
C ARG A 71 -8.19 -9.81 -3.35
N PRO A 72 -7.07 -10.26 -2.75
CA PRO A 72 -6.18 -9.34 -2.07
C PRO A 72 -5.54 -8.43 -3.13
N GLU A 73 -6.00 -7.18 -3.22
CA GLU A 73 -5.41 -6.20 -4.13
C GLU A 73 -3.96 -5.90 -3.74
N SER A 74 -3.01 -6.18 -4.62
CA SER A 74 -1.60 -5.78 -4.57
C SER A 74 -1.22 -4.33 -4.41
N THR A 75 -2.16 -3.42 -4.57
CA THR A 75 -1.95 -2.01 -4.30
C THR A 75 -2.54 -1.61 -2.96
N ARG A 76 -3.09 -2.58 -2.24
CA ARG A 76 -3.58 -2.44 -0.88
C ARG A 76 -2.68 -3.25 0.05
N GLY A 77 -1.86 -2.52 0.79
CA GLY A 77 -1.25 -3.03 2.01
C GLY A 77 -2.25 -2.89 3.17
N THR A 78 -2.28 -3.86 4.07
CA THR A 78 -2.93 -3.66 5.36
C THR A 78 -1.99 -2.84 6.24
N LEU A 79 -2.43 -1.65 6.67
CA LEU A 79 -1.72 -0.87 7.67
C LEU A 79 -2.26 -1.25 9.05
N ASN A 80 -1.39 -1.74 9.93
CA ASN A 80 -1.75 -1.88 11.34
C ASN A 80 -1.72 -0.50 11.99
N VAL A 81 -2.82 -0.12 12.62
CA VAL A 81 -2.98 1.17 13.32
C VAL A 81 -3.46 0.93 14.74
N THR A 82 -3.29 1.92 15.61
CA THR A 82 -3.88 1.87 16.95
C THR A 82 -5.40 1.98 16.87
N LEU A 83 -6.10 1.46 17.88
CA LEU A 83 -7.56 1.61 17.99
C LEU A 83 -8.01 3.08 18.07
N ALA A 84 -7.16 3.96 18.60
CA ALA A 84 -7.43 5.40 18.63
C ALA A 84 -7.41 5.99 17.21
N ALA A 85 -6.38 5.66 16.41
CA ALA A 85 -6.29 6.09 15.02
C ALA A 85 -7.43 5.54 14.16
N HIS A 86 -7.81 4.27 14.35
CA HIS A 86 -8.97 3.69 13.68
C HIS A 86 -10.27 4.45 13.99
N ARG A 87 -10.54 4.74 15.27
CA ARG A 87 -11.72 5.51 15.69
C ARG A 87 -11.74 6.92 15.11
N PHE A 88 -10.58 7.57 15.06
CA PHE A 88 -10.45 8.88 14.42
C PHE A 88 -10.86 8.83 12.94
N VAL A 89 -10.31 7.88 12.17
CA VAL A 89 -10.66 7.75 10.74
C VAL A 89 -12.16 7.49 10.55
N LEU A 90 -12.78 6.67 11.41
CA LEU A 90 -14.23 6.44 11.34
C LEU A 90 -15.06 7.68 11.65
N ALA A 91 -14.63 8.52 12.60
CA ALA A 91 -15.31 9.76 12.96
C ALA A 91 -15.22 10.82 11.85
N GLU A 92 -14.13 10.82 11.09
CA GLU A 92 -13.93 11.71 9.93
C GLU A 92 -14.72 11.29 8.69
N ARG A 93 -15.44 10.16 8.73
CA ARG A 93 -16.17 9.62 7.59
C ARG A 93 -17.32 10.55 7.20
N GLN A 94 -17.36 10.98 5.94
CA GLN A 94 -18.42 11.82 5.40
C GLN A 94 -19.53 10.98 4.77
N GLY A 95 -20.69 10.95 5.43
CA GLY A 95 -21.86 10.19 4.97
C GLY A 95 -21.54 8.70 4.78
N GLU A 96 -21.80 8.19 3.56
CA GLU A 96 -21.58 6.79 3.22
C GLU A 96 -20.26 6.51 2.48
N GLU A 97 -19.28 7.41 2.54
CA GLU A 97 -18.01 7.23 1.81
C GLU A 97 -17.29 5.91 2.21
N PRO A 98 -16.72 5.14 1.27
CA PRO A 98 -15.88 4.00 1.63
C PRO A 98 -14.63 4.40 2.42
N LEU A 99 -14.21 3.59 3.39
CA LEU A 99 -13.08 3.89 4.30
C LEU A 99 -11.77 4.26 3.58
N TRP A 100 -11.51 3.67 2.40
CA TRP A 100 -10.32 4.00 1.62
C TRP A 100 -10.37 5.43 1.05
N GLN A 101 -11.55 5.95 0.70
CA GLN A 101 -11.73 7.33 0.25
C GLN A 101 -11.52 8.31 1.40
N THR A 102 -12.03 7.97 2.59
CA THR A 102 -11.74 8.73 3.82
C THR A 102 -10.23 8.85 4.04
N MET A 103 -9.51 7.74 3.92
CA MET A 103 -8.05 7.73 4.07
C MET A 103 -7.33 8.57 3.01
N ASP A 104 -7.68 8.42 1.73
CA ASP A 104 -7.07 9.20 0.64
C ASP A 104 -7.29 10.71 0.84
N ARG A 105 -8.50 11.11 1.23
CA ARG A 105 -8.84 12.51 1.53
C ARG A 105 -8.02 13.06 2.69
N LEU A 106 -7.97 12.34 3.82
CA LEU A 106 -7.21 12.76 5.00
C LEU A 106 -5.71 12.89 4.69
N VAL A 107 -5.16 11.99 3.88
CA VAL A 107 -3.76 12.06 3.43
C VAL A 107 -3.52 13.25 2.51
N ASP A 108 -4.43 13.52 1.58
CA ASP A 108 -4.36 14.69 0.70
C ASP A 108 -4.43 16.01 1.48
N GLU A 109 -5.32 16.10 2.47
CA GLU A 109 -5.42 17.26 3.38
C GLU A 109 -4.12 17.48 4.16
N LEU A 110 -3.54 16.41 4.72
CA LEU A 110 -2.25 16.47 5.41
C LEU A 110 -1.12 16.94 4.47
N ILE A 111 -1.09 16.45 3.23
CA ILE A 111 -0.09 16.88 2.23
C ILE A 111 -0.21 18.38 1.98
N ARG A 112 -1.43 18.91 1.82
CA ARG A 112 -1.66 20.35 1.62
C ARG A 112 -1.19 21.16 2.83
N LEU A 113 -1.53 20.74 4.04
CA LEU A 113 -1.09 21.41 5.27
C LEU A 113 0.44 21.43 5.39
N ARG A 114 1.11 20.32 5.07
CA ARG A 114 2.58 20.24 5.08
C ARG A 114 3.23 21.12 4.01
N GLN A 115 2.61 21.26 2.85
CA GLN A 115 3.10 22.16 1.79
C GLN A 115 2.95 23.63 2.20
N ALA A 116 1.82 24.00 2.81
CA ALA A 116 1.60 25.35 3.31
C ALA A 116 2.54 25.73 4.47
N ALA A 117 2.86 24.77 5.34
CA ALA A 117 3.77 24.97 6.46
C ALA A 117 5.26 24.95 6.06
N ARG A 118 5.59 24.60 4.82
CA ARG A 118 6.98 24.52 4.36
C ARG A 118 7.53 25.95 4.20
N PRO A 119 8.56 26.36 4.95
CA PRO A 119 9.14 27.68 4.77
C PRO A 119 9.66 27.81 3.34
N ALA A 120 9.41 28.96 2.71
CA ALA A 120 9.93 29.24 1.39
C ALA A 120 11.45 29.07 1.44
N ALA A 121 11.99 28.20 0.59
CA ALA A 121 13.43 28.07 0.45
C ALA A 121 13.98 29.47 0.14
N PRO A 122 15.07 29.92 0.81
CA PRO A 122 15.68 31.18 0.48
C PRO A 122 16.01 31.14 -1.00
N ARG A 123 15.36 32.01 -1.78
CA ARG A 123 15.74 32.23 -3.17
C ARG A 123 17.19 32.65 -3.10
N THR A 124 18.11 31.76 -3.48
CA THR A 124 19.46 32.15 -3.85
C THR A 124 19.27 33.17 -4.95
N ARG A 125 19.35 34.45 -4.55
CA ARG A 125 19.46 35.58 -5.45
C ARG A 125 20.67 35.20 -6.29
N ARG A 126 20.45 34.77 -7.53
CA ARG A 126 21.52 34.73 -8.53
C ARG A 126 22.04 36.15 -8.52
N GLU A 127 23.18 36.37 -7.86
CA GLU A 127 23.92 37.60 -7.98
C GLU A 127 24.11 37.80 -9.47
N ALA A 128 23.40 38.80 -10.00
CA ALA A 128 23.70 39.34 -11.31
C ALA A 128 25.18 39.71 -11.28
N GLY A 129 25.90 39.22 -12.28
CA GLY A 129 27.35 39.26 -12.45
C GLY A 129 28.10 40.25 -11.57
N ARG A 130 28.93 39.71 -10.66
CA ARG A 130 30.14 40.43 -10.26
C ARG A 130 31.01 40.60 -11.51
N PRO A 131 31.55 41.81 -11.79
CA PRO A 131 32.43 42.04 -12.93
C PRO A 131 33.82 41.37 -12.78
N ASP A 132 34.06 40.57 -11.74
CA ASP A 132 35.34 39.94 -11.44
C ASP A 132 35.52 38.53 -12.05
N ASP A 133 34.50 37.97 -12.72
CA ASP A 133 34.59 36.66 -13.41
C ASP A 133 35.14 36.76 -14.86
N LEU A 134 35.64 37.92 -15.27
CA LEU A 134 36.35 38.05 -16.54
C LEU A 134 37.80 37.60 -16.37
N LEU A 135 38.13 36.46 -16.98
CA LEU A 135 39.51 35.96 -17.12
C LEU A 135 40.44 37.07 -17.64
N PRO A 136 41.67 37.21 -17.11
CA PRO A 136 42.63 38.19 -17.60
C PRO A 136 43.02 37.85 -19.04
N GLY A 137 42.76 38.74 -19.99
CA GLY A 137 43.25 38.62 -21.38
C GLY A 137 42.22 38.80 -22.50
N LEU A 138 40.95 39.08 -22.20
CA LEU A 138 39.92 39.37 -23.21
C LEU A 138 39.36 40.78 -23.03
N LEU A 139 40.22 41.79 -23.20
CA LEU A 139 39.77 43.14 -23.53
C LEU A 139 40.04 43.36 -25.02
N PRO A 140 39.04 43.74 -25.83
CA PRO A 140 39.28 44.11 -27.22
C PRO A 140 40.07 45.43 -27.29
N ASP A 141 41.11 45.44 -28.14
CA ASP A 141 42.01 46.58 -28.34
C ASP A 141 41.24 47.89 -28.62
N PRO A 142 41.65 49.02 -28.05
CA PRO A 142 41.15 50.32 -28.45
C PRO A 142 41.74 50.66 -29.83
N ARG A 143 40.88 50.76 -30.84
CA ARG A 143 41.28 51.21 -32.19
C ARG A 143 41.86 52.63 -32.10
N PRO A 144 42.96 52.95 -32.83
CA PRO A 144 43.43 54.32 -32.93
C PRO A 144 42.51 55.17 -33.82
N ASN A 145 42.48 56.47 -33.51
CA ASN A 145 41.64 57.54 -34.08
C ASN A 145 41.47 57.52 -35.60
#